data_AF-A0AAD5CLE7-F1
#
_entry.id   AF-A0AAD5CLE7-F1
#
_cell.length_a   1.000
_cell.length_b   1.000
_cell.length_c   1.000
_cell.angle_alpha   90.00
_cell.angle_beta   90.00
_cell.angle_gamma   90.00
#
_symmetry.space_group_name_H-M   'P 1'
#
loop_
_entity.id
_entity.type
_entity.pdbx_description
1 polymer ?
#
loop_
_entity_poly.entity_id
_entity_poly.type
_entity_poly.pdbx_seq_one_letter_code
_entity_poly.pdbx_strand_id
1 'polypeptide(L)'
;MGRVASLMQNNCAVQTAEAWLNPGAILEAFESRAARMVVWCHRQLAKFENPEEVGFLNALPLARSAQNSNELAQFGPFCLLVGFGRHQAAAIQELSADLIEASVAHCQLIVVSKFIEKLQQDIPGKGVKQMIEVLCYIYSLFLLHKHQGDFMSIDYLTPKQASLANDQLRTLYSKVRPNVVALVDSFNYTDHYLGSILGCYDGNVYPKLYEFAWKDPLNESDVIDGFHEYVQPILKQKPLITKL
;
A
#
# COMPACT_ATOMS: atom_id res chain seq x y z
N MET A 1 -10.75 21.55 16.45
CA MET A 1 -10.29 22.44 15.35
C MET A 1 -8.77 22.70 15.30
N GLY A 2 -8.01 22.73 16.41
CA GLY A 2 -6.59 23.12 16.37
C GLY A 2 -5.62 22.16 15.62
N ARG A 3 -5.81 20.84 15.72
CA ARG A 3 -4.86 19.84 15.18
C ARG A 3 -4.88 19.70 13.65
N VAL A 4 -6.03 19.88 13.01
CA VAL A 4 -6.11 19.84 11.54
C VAL A 4 -5.48 21.10 10.93
N ALA A 5 -5.67 22.27 11.56
CA ALA A 5 -5.04 23.51 11.14
C ALA A 5 -3.51 23.43 11.21
N SER A 6 -2.96 22.81 12.27
CA SER A 6 -1.51 22.58 12.37
C SER A 6 -0.99 21.61 11.31
N LEU A 7 -1.72 20.53 11.00
CA LEU A 7 -1.32 19.56 9.95
C LEU A 7 -1.28 20.18 8.54
N MET A 8 -2.08 21.21 8.30
CA MET A 8 -2.11 21.94 7.02
C MET A 8 -0.98 22.97 6.89
N GLN A 9 -0.36 23.39 8.00
CA GLN A 9 0.67 24.44 8.02
C GLN A 9 2.07 23.93 8.39
N ASN A 10 2.17 22.84 9.14
CA ASN A 10 3.44 22.28 9.61
C ASN A 10 4.15 21.51 8.50
N ASN A 11 5.45 21.73 8.37
CA ASN A 11 6.30 20.89 7.51
C ASN A 11 7.03 19.86 8.36
N CYS A 12 7.58 18.84 7.71
CA CYS A 12 8.34 17.81 8.38
C CYS A 12 9.49 18.40 9.22
N ALA A 13 9.50 18.10 10.52
CA ALA A 13 10.53 18.56 11.45
C ALA A 13 11.78 17.66 11.48
N VAL A 14 11.78 16.55 10.73
CA VAL A 14 12.85 15.54 10.76
C VAL A 14 14.15 16.09 10.18
N GLN A 15 15.25 15.96 10.93
CA GLN A 15 16.59 16.40 10.50
C GLN A 15 17.61 15.25 10.38
N THR A 16 17.35 14.10 11.00
CA THR A 16 18.24 12.92 11.00
C THR A 16 17.48 11.66 10.59
N ALA A 17 18.21 10.60 10.20
CA ALA A 17 17.62 9.33 9.81
C ALA A 17 16.93 8.62 10.99
N GLU A 18 17.49 8.72 12.21
CA GLU A 18 16.94 8.09 13.41
C GLU A 18 15.64 8.76 13.87
N ALA A 19 15.45 10.04 13.56
CA ALA A 19 14.21 10.76 13.89
C ALA A 19 12.99 10.21 13.14
N TRP A 20 13.19 9.47 12.03
CA TRP A 20 12.12 8.71 11.38
C TRP A 20 11.64 7.50 12.18
N LEU A 21 12.40 7.05 13.19
CA LEU A 21 11.95 6.02 14.13
C LEU A 21 11.08 6.58 15.25
N ASN A 22 10.67 7.84 15.19
CA ASN A 22 9.67 8.37 16.11
C ASN A 22 8.26 8.10 15.57
N PRO A 23 7.40 7.34 16.29
CA PRO A 23 6.01 7.09 15.87
C PRO A 23 5.22 8.38 15.62
N GLY A 24 5.48 9.43 16.40
CA GLY A 24 4.82 10.73 16.23
C GLY A 24 5.15 11.38 14.89
N ALA A 25 6.42 11.32 14.46
CA ALA A 25 6.86 11.90 13.20
C ALA A 25 6.25 11.18 11.99
N ILE A 26 6.12 9.85 12.07
CA ILE A 26 5.46 9.04 11.04
C ILE A 26 3.97 9.36 10.99
N LEU A 27 3.28 9.36 12.13
CA LEU A 27 1.85 9.66 12.17
C LEU A 27 1.57 11.05 11.62
N GLU A 28 2.32 12.07 12.03
CA GLU A 28 2.16 13.43 11.52
C GLU A 28 2.37 13.48 10.00
N ALA A 29 3.36 12.75 9.46
CA ALA A 29 3.57 12.70 8.02
C ALA A 29 2.40 12.11 7.25
N PHE A 30 1.87 10.97 7.70
CA PHE A 30 0.73 10.30 7.04
C PHE A 30 -0.59 11.05 7.27
N GLU A 31 -0.78 11.68 8.43
CA GLU A 31 -1.92 12.57 8.73
C GLU A 31 -1.90 13.78 7.81
N SER A 32 -0.76 14.46 7.67
CA SER A 32 -0.59 15.60 6.78
C SER A 32 -0.82 15.22 5.31
N ARG A 33 -0.32 14.06 4.86
CA ARG A 33 -0.58 13.56 3.50
C ARG A 33 -2.07 13.35 3.24
N ALA A 34 -2.72 12.53 4.05
CA ALA A 34 -4.13 12.22 3.84
C ALA A 34 -5.01 13.48 3.96
N ALA A 35 -4.77 14.34 4.95
CA ALA A 35 -5.54 15.57 5.14
C ALA A 35 -5.37 16.54 3.97
N ARG A 36 -4.13 16.79 3.52
CA ARG A 36 -3.87 17.74 2.42
C ARG A 36 -4.43 17.23 1.09
N MET A 37 -4.34 15.93 0.80
CA MET A 37 -4.93 15.34 -0.41
C MET A 37 -6.46 15.46 -0.42
N VAL A 38 -7.12 15.15 0.70
CA VAL A 38 -8.59 15.29 0.82
C VAL A 38 -9.02 16.75 0.69
N VAL A 39 -8.32 17.68 1.36
CA VAL A 39 -8.61 19.12 1.24
C VAL A 39 -8.37 19.63 -0.18
N TRP A 40 -7.34 19.13 -0.86
CA TRP A 40 -7.09 19.46 -2.25
C TRP A 40 -8.26 18.99 -3.13
N CYS A 41 -8.69 17.74 -2.99
CA CYS A 41 -9.82 17.20 -3.76
C CYS A 41 -11.09 18.00 -3.51
N HIS A 42 -11.40 18.30 -2.24
CA HIS A 42 -12.56 19.11 -1.87
C HIS A 42 -12.51 20.51 -2.51
N ARG A 43 -11.35 21.17 -2.52
CA ARG A 43 -11.17 22.47 -3.19
C ARG A 43 -11.33 22.40 -4.69
N GLN A 44 -10.90 21.32 -5.35
CA GLN A 44 -11.12 21.16 -6.78
C GLN A 44 -12.61 20.96 -7.08
N LEU A 45 -13.30 20.12 -6.30
CA LEU A 45 -14.73 19.87 -6.46
C LEU A 45 -15.56 21.14 -6.27
N ALA A 46 -15.20 21.99 -5.30
CA ALA A 46 -15.86 23.28 -5.09
C ALA A 46 -15.76 24.25 -6.29
N LYS A 47 -14.77 24.08 -7.19
CA LYS A 47 -14.66 24.90 -8.41
C LYS A 47 -15.69 24.52 -9.48
N PHE A 48 -16.25 23.32 -9.39
CA PHE A 48 -17.30 22.85 -10.31
C PHE A 48 -18.71 23.24 -9.84
N GLU A 49 -18.85 23.79 -8.64
CA GLU A 49 -20.13 24.28 -8.12
C GLU A 49 -20.48 25.66 -8.70
N ASN A 50 -21.67 25.79 -9.28
CA ASN A 50 -22.19 27.05 -9.79
C ASN A 50 -22.68 27.93 -8.61
N PRO A 51 -22.44 29.26 -8.57
CA PRO A 51 -22.75 30.10 -7.40
C PRO A 51 -24.23 30.10 -6.94
N GLU A 52 -25.15 29.67 -7.81
CA GLU A 52 -26.60 29.68 -7.54
C GLU A 52 -27.09 28.49 -6.68
N GLU A 53 -26.37 27.36 -6.63
CA GLU A 53 -26.75 26.18 -5.82
C GLU A 53 -26.14 26.19 -4.40
N VAL A 54 -25.15 27.04 -4.15
CA VAL A 54 -24.41 27.17 -2.88
C VAL A 54 -25.35 27.59 -1.72
N GLY A 55 -26.47 28.24 -2.03
CA GLY A 55 -27.50 28.62 -1.05
C GLY A 55 -28.26 27.44 -0.45
N PHE A 56 -28.42 26.33 -1.19
CA PHE A 56 -29.19 25.17 -0.74
C PHE A 56 -28.36 24.19 0.11
N LEU A 57 -27.08 24.01 -0.22
CA LEU A 57 -26.18 23.13 0.55
C LEU A 57 -25.84 23.71 1.93
N ASN A 58 -25.75 25.03 2.05
CA ASN A 58 -25.55 25.73 3.34
C ASN A 58 -26.78 25.68 4.28
N ALA A 59 -27.94 25.23 3.78
CA ALA A 59 -29.18 25.06 4.54
C ALA A 59 -29.34 23.65 5.15
N LEU A 60 -28.49 22.69 4.77
CA LEU A 60 -28.51 21.33 5.33
C LEU A 60 -27.81 21.30 6.70
N PRO A 61 -28.49 20.85 7.78
CA PRO A 61 -27.94 20.85 9.14
C PRO A 61 -26.63 20.05 9.30
N LEU A 62 -26.40 19.07 8.43
CA LEU A 62 -25.21 18.20 8.44
C LEU A 62 -23.91 18.95 8.10
N ALA A 63 -23.96 20.01 7.26
CA ALA A 63 -22.78 20.81 6.94
C ALA A 63 -22.31 21.69 8.12
N ARG A 64 -23.21 22.09 9.03
CA ARG A 64 -22.83 22.78 10.29
C ARG A 64 -22.25 21.82 11.33
N SER A 65 -22.69 20.56 11.34
CA SER A 65 -22.17 19.57 12.30
C SER A 65 -20.69 19.21 12.09
N ALA A 66 -20.17 19.39 10.86
CA ALA A 66 -18.76 19.21 10.53
C ALA A 66 -17.80 20.20 11.23
N GLN A 67 -18.32 21.23 11.92
CA GLN A 67 -17.51 22.11 12.79
C GLN A 67 -17.27 21.52 14.20
N ASN A 68 -18.03 20.51 14.63
CA ASN A 68 -17.87 19.88 15.94
C ASN A 68 -17.04 18.60 15.85
N SER A 69 -15.77 18.72 16.23
CA SER A 69 -14.67 17.80 15.91
C SER A 69 -14.54 16.55 16.80
N ASN A 70 -15.63 15.96 17.29
CA ASN A 70 -15.55 14.73 18.10
C ASN A 70 -16.07 13.45 17.41
N GLU A 71 -16.69 13.54 16.23
CA GLU A 71 -17.17 12.36 15.49
C GLU A 71 -16.32 11.98 14.26
N LEU A 72 -15.24 12.73 13.99
CA LEU A 72 -14.31 12.47 12.87
C LEU A 72 -13.53 11.16 12.99
N ALA A 73 -13.59 10.49 14.14
CA ALA A 73 -12.96 9.17 14.35
C ALA A 73 -13.87 8.00 13.93
N GLN A 74 -15.18 8.22 13.72
CA GLN A 74 -16.14 7.14 13.47
C GLN A 74 -16.77 7.20 12.09
N PHE A 75 -16.85 8.39 11.47
CA PHE A 75 -17.26 8.56 10.08
C PHE A 75 -16.16 9.29 9.31
N GLY A 76 -15.46 8.55 8.44
CA GLY A 76 -14.37 9.10 7.66
C GLY A 76 -14.83 10.26 6.76
N PRO A 77 -13.93 11.21 6.42
CA PRO A 77 -14.23 12.38 5.58
C PRO A 77 -14.73 12.06 4.16
N PHE A 78 -14.78 10.78 3.78
CA PHE A 78 -15.26 10.31 2.49
C PHE A 78 -16.79 10.39 2.34
N CYS A 79 -17.55 10.33 3.44
CA CYS A 79 -19.02 10.30 3.38
C CYS A 79 -19.67 11.68 3.13
N LEU A 80 -18.88 12.76 3.21
CA LEU A 80 -19.35 14.14 3.02
C LEU A 80 -19.44 14.56 1.54
N LEU A 81 -19.04 13.69 0.61
CA LEU A 81 -19.04 13.97 -0.83
C LEU A 81 -20.32 13.58 -1.57
N VAL A 82 -21.36 13.13 -0.85
CA VAL A 82 -22.58 12.58 -1.45
C VAL A 82 -23.79 13.49 -1.18
N GLY A 83 -23.70 14.75 -1.63
CA GLY A 83 -24.87 15.59 -1.90
C GLY A 83 -25.14 15.53 -3.40
N PHE A 84 -26.32 15.07 -3.84
CA PHE A 84 -26.57 14.71 -5.24
C PHE A 84 -27.12 15.88 -6.07
N GLY A 85 -26.27 16.46 -6.92
CA GLY A 85 -26.62 17.25 -8.12
C GLY A 85 -26.00 16.63 -9.39
N ARG A 86 -26.64 16.79 -10.57
CA ARG A 86 -26.14 16.24 -11.85
C ARG A 86 -24.76 16.80 -12.25
N HIS A 87 -24.46 18.04 -11.87
CA HIS A 87 -23.16 18.68 -12.10
C HIS A 87 -22.06 18.13 -11.17
N GLN A 88 -22.42 17.77 -9.93
CA GLN A 88 -21.51 17.13 -8.97
C GLN A 88 -21.08 15.74 -9.42
N ALA A 89 -21.95 14.97 -10.08
CA ALA A 89 -21.60 13.66 -10.61
C ALA A 89 -20.53 13.72 -11.71
N ALA A 90 -20.60 14.73 -12.59
CA ALA A 90 -19.59 14.94 -13.63
C ALA A 90 -18.24 15.36 -13.03
N ALA A 91 -18.26 16.27 -12.04
CA ALA A 91 -17.06 16.71 -11.32
C ALA A 91 -16.37 15.56 -10.56
N ILE A 92 -17.16 14.70 -9.90
CA ILE A 92 -16.65 13.50 -9.23
C ILE A 92 -16.05 12.52 -10.24
N GLN A 93 -16.65 12.37 -11.41
CA GLN A 93 -16.13 11.50 -12.46
C GLN A 93 -14.80 12.03 -13.03
N GLU A 94 -14.69 13.34 -13.26
CA GLU A 94 -13.46 13.99 -13.71
C GLU A 94 -12.33 13.86 -12.68
N LEU A 95 -12.64 14.04 -11.39
CA LEU A 95 -11.68 13.93 -10.28
C LEU A 95 -11.56 12.52 -9.68
N SER A 96 -12.12 11.51 -10.35
CA SER A 96 -12.25 10.16 -9.78
C SER A 96 -10.90 9.52 -9.43
N ALA A 97 -9.86 9.76 -10.25
CA ALA A 97 -8.52 9.27 -9.99
C ALA A 97 -7.93 9.86 -8.70
N ASP A 98 -7.97 11.19 -8.53
CA ASP A 98 -7.41 11.86 -7.36
C ASP A 98 -8.18 11.50 -6.07
N LEU A 99 -9.50 11.32 -6.17
CA LEU A 99 -10.33 10.86 -5.06
C LEU A 99 -9.95 9.44 -4.62
N ILE A 100 -9.64 8.54 -5.55
CA ILE A 100 -9.14 7.20 -5.24
C ILE A 100 -7.77 7.29 -4.57
N GLU A 101 -6.86 8.13 -5.06
CA GLU A 101 -5.54 8.32 -4.43
C GLU A 101 -5.64 8.87 -3.02
N ALA A 102 -6.50 9.87 -2.78
CA ALA A 102 -6.78 10.40 -1.45
C ALA A 102 -7.37 9.33 -0.52
N SER A 103 -8.25 8.47 -1.05
CA SER A 103 -8.83 7.34 -0.30
C SER A 103 -7.76 6.32 0.09
N VAL A 104 -6.88 5.96 -0.84
CA VAL A 104 -5.76 5.06 -0.59
C VAL A 104 -4.82 5.64 0.47
N ALA A 105 -4.49 6.93 0.40
CA ALA A 105 -3.66 7.61 1.40
C ALA A 105 -4.30 7.56 2.80
N HIS A 106 -5.62 7.73 2.89
CA HIS A 106 -6.34 7.62 4.16
C HIS A 106 -6.34 6.17 4.70
N CYS A 107 -6.59 5.17 3.85
CA CYS A 107 -6.51 3.76 4.25
C CYS A 107 -5.10 3.40 4.76
N GLN A 108 -4.05 3.89 4.09
CA GLN A 108 -2.66 3.67 4.52
C GLN A 108 -2.38 4.31 5.88
N LEU A 109 -2.86 5.53 6.14
CA LEU A 109 -2.78 6.17 7.46
C LEU A 109 -3.44 5.29 8.54
N ILE A 110 -4.62 4.72 8.28
CA ILE A 110 -5.30 3.85 9.24
C ILE A 110 -4.44 2.62 9.56
N VAL A 111 -3.88 1.95 8.55
CA VAL A 111 -3.04 0.77 8.75
C VAL A 111 -1.80 1.13 9.59
N VAL A 112 -1.10 2.22 9.25
CA VAL A 112 0.07 2.69 10.00
C VAL A 112 -0.29 3.05 11.44
N SER A 113 -1.41 3.74 11.65
CA SER A 113 -1.90 4.10 12.98
C SER A 113 -2.21 2.87 13.83
N LYS A 114 -2.95 1.90 13.28
CA LYS A 114 -3.28 0.66 13.99
C LYS A 114 -2.04 -0.20 14.28
N PHE A 115 -1.04 -0.17 13.41
CA PHE A 115 0.23 -0.85 13.66
C PHE A 115 0.96 -0.21 14.86
N ILE A 116 1.05 1.12 14.88
CA ILE A 116 1.67 1.86 16.00
C ILE A 116 0.88 1.67 17.30
N GLU A 117 -0.44 1.72 17.27
CA GLU A 117 -1.31 1.42 18.43
C GLU A 117 -1.05 0.00 18.94
N LYS A 118 -0.85 -0.98 18.04
CA LYS A 118 -0.54 -2.36 18.44
C LYS A 118 0.81 -2.48 19.16
N LEU A 119 1.80 -1.69 18.78
CA LEU A 119 3.12 -1.64 19.45
C LEU A 119 3.08 -1.03 20.86
N GLN A 120 2.09 -0.20 21.16
CA GLN A 120 1.90 0.36 22.49
C GLN A 120 1.36 -0.67 23.49
N GLN A 121 0.73 -1.74 23.00
CA GLN A 121 0.25 -2.84 23.84
C GLN A 121 1.41 -3.69 24.37
N ASP A 122 1.11 -4.48 25.40
CA ASP A 122 2.05 -5.48 25.89
C ASP A 122 2.08 -6.68 24.93
N ILE A 123 3.29 -7.02 24.46
CA ILE A 123 3.52 -8.11 23.52
C ILE A 123 4.51 -9.06 24.21
N PRO A 124 4.05 -10.25 24.64
CA PRO A 124 4.92 -11.20 25.32
C PRO A 124 5.95 -11.79 24.35
N GLY A 125 7.15 -12.07 24.87
CA GLY A 125 8.22 -12.72 24.12
C GLY A 125 9.48 -11.86 23.98
N LYS A 126 10.63 -12.48 24.22
CA LYS A 126 11.94 -11.81 24.12
C LYS A 126 12.21 -11.45 22.65
N GLY A 127 12.44 -10.17 22.36
CA GLY A 127 12.76 -9.68 21.02
C GLY A 127 11.59 -9.60 20.03
N VAL A 128 10.41 -10.15 20.36
CA VAL A 128 9.23 -10.13 19.48
C VAL A 128 8.77 -8.70 19.20
N LYS A 129 8.60 -7.90 20.27
CA LYS A 129 8.21 -6.48 20.15
C LYS A 129 9.19 -5.68 19.28
N GLN A 130 10.50 -5.90 19.46
CA GLN A 130 11.54 -5.22 18.68
C GLN A 130 11.47 -5.57 17.19
N MET A 131 11.21 -6.84 16.85
CA MET A 131 11.07 -7.25 15.45
C MET A 131 9.80 -6.69 14.80
N ILE A 132 8.67 -6.72 15.51
CA ILE A 132 7.41 -6.14 15.05
C ILE A 132 7.55 -4.62 14.88
N GLU A 133 8.29 -3.95 15.76
CA GLU A 133 8.62 -2.53 15.65
C GLU A 133 9.44 -2.22 14.40
N VAL A 134 10.49 -3.02 14.11
CA VAL A 134 11.25 -2.91 12.86
C VAL A 134 10.36 -3.09 11.63
N LEU A 135 9.44 -4.07 11.64
CA LEU A 135 8.50 -4.28 10.54
C LEU A 135 7.53 -3.11 10.35
N CYS A 136 7.04 -2.52 11.44
CA CYS A 136 6.20 -1.33 11.41
C CYS A 136 6.92 -0.16 10.72
N TYR A 137 8.16 0.12 11.12
CA TYR A 137 8.95 1.18 10.52
C TYR A 137 9.31 0.89 9.06
N ILE A 138 9.61 -0.37 8.70
CA ILE A 138 9.82 -0.77 7.31
C ILE A 138 8.56 -0.48 6.49
N TYR A 139 7.38 -0.88 6.97
CA TYR A 139 6.12 -0.65 6.27
C TYR A 139 5.84 0.84 6.05
N SER A 140 5.96 1.65 7.10
CA SER A 140 5.74 3.10 7.04
C SER A 140 6.73 3.81 6.12
N LEU A 141 8.03 3.52 6.23
CA LEU A 141 9.05 4.17 5.40
C LEU A 141 9.02 3.66 3.95
N PHE A 142 8.66 2.40 3.73
CA PHE A 142 8.41 1.87 2.38
C PHE A 142 7.26 2.61 1.70
N LEU A 143 6.14 2.83 2.40
CA LEU A 143 5.02 3.61 1.87
C LEU A 143 5.40 5.07 1.62
N LEU A 144 6.19 5.67 2.50
CA LEU A 144 6.72 7.03 2.33
C LEU A 144 7.57 7.13 1.06
N HIS A 145 8.48 6.18 0.84
CA HIS A 145 9.30 6.13 -0.38
C HIS A 145 8.45 5.86 -1.64
N LYS A 146 7.52 4.91 -1.58
CA LYS A 146 6.66 4.56 -2.72
C LYS A 146 5.78 5.73 -3.17
N HIS A 147 5.26 6.50 -2.22
CA HIS A 147 4.37 7.64 -2.47
C HIS A 147 5.07 8.99 -2.23
N GLN A 148 6.40 9.03 -2.41
CA GLN A 148 7.20 10.22 -2.10
C GLN A 148 6.72 11.46 -2.86
N GLY A 149 6.20 11.30 -4.08
CA GLY A 149 5.61 12.38 -4.88
C GLY A 149 4.48 13.10 -4.15
N ASP A 150 3.59 12.39 -3.47
CA ASP A 150 2.46 12.95 -2.74
C ASP A 150 2.91 13.81 -1.56
N PHE A 151 3.98 13.38 -0.86
CA PHE A 151 4.50 14.14 0.27
C PHE A 151 5.26 15.40 -0.15
N MET A 152 5.84 15.38 -1.35
CA MET A 152 6.53 16.51 -1.94
C MET A 152 5.56 17.50 -2.60
N SER A 153 4.49 17.01 -3.24
CA SER A 153 3.49 17.86 -3.91
C SER A 153 2.70 18.71 -2.92
N ILE A 154 2.57 18.26 -1.68
CA ILE A 154 1.93 18.99 -0.59
C ILE A 154 2.93 19.86 0.22
N ASP A 155 4.18 19.98 -0.23
CA ASP A 155 5.28 20.70 0.44
C ASP A 155 5.57 20.25 1.88
N TYR A 156 5.16 19.04 2.27
CA TYR A 156 5.40 18.52 3.61
C TYR A 156 6.84 18.01 3.78
N LEU A 157 7.36 17.33 2.75
CA LEU A 157 8.70 16.73 2.75
C LEU A 157 9.65 17.40 1.77
N THR A 158 10.87 17.65 2.24
CA THR A 158 11.98 18.05 1.37
C THR A 158 12.69 16.83 0.75
N PRO A 159 13.32 16.94 -0.43
CA PRO A 159 14.08 15.85 -1.03
C PRO A 159 15.16 15.28 -0.10
N LYS A 160 15.79 16.14 0.72
CA LYS A 160 16.82 15.75 1.70
C LYS A 160 16.23 14.85 2.79
N GLN A 161 15.06 15.20 3.33
CA GLN A 161 14.38 14.39 4.35
C GLN A 161 13.91 13.05 3.80
N ALA A 162 13.46 13.01 2.54
CA ALA A 162 13.12 11.77 1.87
C ALA A 162 14.36 10.87 1.65
N SER A 163 15.51 11.44 1.31
CA SER A 163 16.77 10.68 1.27
C SER A 163 17.12 10.07 2.63
N LEU A 164 16.97 10.82 3.72
CA LEU A 164 17.19 10.31 5.08
C LEU A 164 16.23 9.17 5.44
N ALA A 165 14.96 9.24 5.01
CA ALA A 165 14.01 8.16 5.18
C ALA A 165 14.46 6.88 4.45
N ASN A 166 15.01 7.02 3.25
CA ASN A 166 15.54 5.91 2.45
C ASN A 166 16.80 5.28 3.07
N ASP A 167 17.68 6.09 3.64
CA ASP A 167 18.86 5.61 4.39
C ASP A 167 18.42 4.81 5.62
N GLN A 168 17.39 5.30 6.33
CA GLN A 168 16.83 4.59 7.47
C GLN A 168 16.17 3.28 7.06
N LEU A 169 15.43 3.27 5.95
CA LEU A 169 14.81 2.05 5.40
C LEU A 169 15.85 0.99 5.04
N ARG A 170 16.98 1.36 4.41
CA ARG A 170 18.12 0.46 4.14
C ARG A 170 18.72 -0.13 5.41
N THR A 171 18.85 0.69 6.44
CA THR A 171 19.34 0.25 7.75
C THR A 171 18.40 -0.78 8.38
N LEU A 172 17.09 -0.55 8.30
CA LEU A 172 16.08 -1.49 8.81
C LEU A 172 16.06 -2.81 8.03
N TYR A 173 16.24 -2.78 6.71
CA TYR A 173 16.38 -4.01 5.91
C TYR A 173 17.58 -4.87 6.35
N SER A 174 18.69 -4.23 6.71
CA SER A 174 19.85 -4.96 7.24
C SER A 174 19.56 -5.58 8.61
N LYS A 175 18.75 -4.92 9.46
CA LYS A 175 18.35 -5.43 10.77
C LYS A 175 17.36 -6.60 10.68
N VAL A 176 16.42 -6.57 9.74
CA VAL A 176 15.42 -7.64 9.58
C VAL A 176 16.02 -8.88 8.91
N ARG A 177 17.00 -8.71 8.02
CA ARG A 177 17.62 -9.78 7.21
C ARG A 177 17.95 -11.07 7.97
N PRO A 178 18.63 -11.06 9.14
CA PRO A 178 18.93 -12.31 9.85
C PRO A 178 17.70 -13.04 10.40
N ASN A 179 16.57 -12.34 10.59
CA ASN A 179 15.36 -12.87 11.22
C ASN A 179 14.24 -13.18 10.22
N VAL A 180 14.41 -12.94 8.91
CA VAL A 180 13.32 -13.07 7.93
C VAL A 180 12.75 -14.48 7.84
N VAL A 181 13.59 -15.52 7.94
CA VAL A 181 13.14 -16.93 7.92
C VAL A 181 12.28 -17.21 9.14
N ALA A 182 12.75 -16.84 10.34
CA ALA A 182 11.98 -17.00 11.57
C ALA A 182 10.65 -16.21 11.57
N LEU A 183 10.62 -15.04 10.92
CA LEU A 183 9.40 -14.24 10.77
C LEU A 183 8.35 -14.95 9.90
N VAL A 184 8.76 -15.54 8.77
CA VAL A 184 7.81 -16.27 7.91
C VAL A 184 7.44 -17.64 8.49
N ASP A 185 8.36 -18.29 9.21
CA ASP A 185 8.10 -19.55 9.93
C ASP A 185 7.07 -19.35 11.05
N SER A 186 6.99 -18.15 11.63
CA SER A 186 6.01 -17.83 12.68
C SER A 186 4.55 -17.93 12.24
N PHE A 187 4.27 -17.91 10.93
CA PHE A 187 2.93 -18.20 10.39
C PHE A 187 2.53 -19.67 10.55
N ASN A 188 3.50 -20.56 10.80
CA ASN A 188 3.30 -21.98 11.08
C ASN A 188 2.49 -22.70 9.98
N TYR A 189 2.77 -22.37 8.72
CA TYR A 189 2.19 -23.06 7.57
C TYR A 189 2.85 -24.41 7.34
N THR A 190 2.05 -25.42 7.03
CA THR A 190 2.56 -26.74 6.63
C THR A 190 2.90 -26.75 5.14
N ASP A 191 3.88 -27.58 4.73
CA ASP A 191 4.22 -27.74 3.30
C ASP A 191 3.01 -28.13 2.45
N HIS A 192 2.09 -28.94 3.00
CA HIS A 192 0.85 -29.31 2.34
C HIS A 192 -0.08 -28.11 2.12
N TYR A 193 -0.19 -27.22 3.11
CA TYR A 193 -1.00 -26.00 2.98
C TYR A 193 -0.35 -25.00 2.03
N LEU A 194 0.98 -24.87 2.10
CA LEU A 194 1.73 -23.91 1.28
C LEU A 194 1.75 -24.33 -0.19
N GLY A 195 1.81 -25.63 -0.49
CA GLY A 195 1.77 -26.16 -1.85
C GLY A 195 2.91 -25.64 -2.75
N SER A 196 4.01 -25.18 -2.15
CA SER A 196 5.12 -24.54 -2.84
C SER A 196 6.42 -25.31 -2.63
N ILE A 197 7.04 -25.75 -3.73
CA ILE A 197 8.34 -26.43 -3.70
C ILE A 197 9.47 -25.45 -3.35
N LEU A 198 9.38 -24.22 -3.85
CA LEU A 198 10.36 -23.17 -3.54
C LEU A 198 10.29 -22.73 -2.07
N GLY A 199 9.10 -22.83 -1.46
CA GLY A 199 8.85 -22.47 -0.07
C GLY A 199 8.93 -23.64 0.91
N CYS A 200 9.52 -24.77 0.53
CA CYS A 200 9.60 -25.94 1.41
C CYS A 200 10.34 -25.63 2.73
N TYR A 201 9.78 -26.10 3.85
CA TYR A 201 10.30 -25.81 5.19
C TYR A 201 11.74 -26.32 5.40
N ASP A 202 12.08 -27.47 4.82
CA ASP A 202 13.41 -28.07 4.92
C ASP A 202 14.48 -27.38 4.05
N GLY A 203 14.09 -26.44 3.20
CA GLY A 203 14.98 -25.75 2.27
C GLY A 203 15.54 -26.66 1.15
N ASN A 204 15.04 -27.89 1.02
CA ASN A 204 15.52 -28.85 0.02
C ASN A 204 14.87 -28.63 -1.35
N VAL A 205 15.09 -27.44 -1.91
CA VAL A 205 14.36 -26.95 -3.09
C VAL A 205 14.73 -27.71 -4.36
N TYR A 206 16.03 -27.82 -4.68
CA TYR A 206 16.46 -28.31 -5.99
C TYR A 206 16.06 -29.77 -6.29
N PRO A 207 16.25 -30.73 -5.37
CA PRO A 207 15.81 -32.11 -5.61
C PRO A 207 14.29 -32.22 -5.77
N LYS A 208 13.52 -31.55 -4.90
CA LYS A 208 12.06 -31.55 -4.97
C LYS A 208 11.55 -30.92 -6.27
N LEU A 209 12.23 -29.87 -6.76
CA LEU A 209 11.89 -29.23 -8.03
C LEU A 209 12.12 -30.18 -9.21
N TYR A 210 13.23 -30.91 -9.20
CA TYR A 210 13.53 -31.92 -10.21
C TYR A 210 12.49 -33.06 -10.20
N GLU A 211 12.19 -33.61 -9.03
CA GLU A 211 11.16 -34.66 -8.87
C GLU A 211 9.78 -34.19 -9.31
N PHE A 212 9.44 -32.92 -9.06
CA PHE A 212 8.17 -32.35 -9.49
C PHE A 212 8.11 -32.16 -11.00
N ALA A 213 9.19 -31.68 -11.63
CA ALA A 213 9.25 -31.56 -13.08
C ALA A 213 9.04 -32.91 -13.77
N TRP A 214 9.59 -34.00 -13.20
CA TRP A 214 9.42 -35.34 -13.75
C TRP A 214 7.97 -35.88 -13.71
N LYS A 215 7.12 -35.30 -12.85
CA LYS A 215 5.70 -35.67 -12.74
C LYS A 215 4.80 -34.95 -13.74
N ASP A 216 5.36 -34.01 -14.51
CA ASP A 216 4.60 -33.30 -15.53
C ASP A 216 4.17 -34.27 -16.65
N PRO A 217 2.90 -34.27 -17.09
CA PRO A 217 2.42 -35.15 -18.15
C PRO A 217 3.21 -35.04 -19.45
N LEU A 218 3.84 -33.89 -19.71
CA LEU A 218 4.68 -33.66 -20.89
C LEU A 218 5.94 -34.54 -20.90
N ASN A 219 6.37 -35.00 -19.73
CA ASN A 219 7.57 -35.84 -19.56
C ASN A 219 7.23 -37.34 -19.51
N GLU A 220 5.98 -37.75 -19.78
CA GLU A 220 5.59 -39.16 -19.84
C GLU A 220 6.20 -39.89 -21.05
N SER A 221 6.45 -39.18 -22.15
CA SER A 221 7.06 -39.71 -23.36
C SER A 221 8.34 -38.97 -23.73
N ASP A 222 9.36 -39.72 -24.18
CA ASP A 222 10.62 -39.13 -24.68
C ASP A 222 10.41 -38.27 -25.94
N VAL A 223 9.36 -38.58 -26.72
CA VAL A 223 8.96 -37.84 -27.91
C VAL A 223 7.57 -37.29 -27.67
N ILE A 224 7.46 -35.95 -27.75
CA ILE A 224 6.19 -35.25 -27.57
C ILE A 224 5.19 -35.59 -28.69
N ASP A 225 3.92 -35.70 -28.31
CA ASP A 225 2.83 -35.84 -29.26
C ASP A 225 2.80 -34.67 -30.25
N GLY A 226 2.59 -34.97 -31.53
CA GLY A 226 2.66 -33.99 -32.61
C GLY A 226 4.08 -33.71 -33.12
N PHE A 227 5.14 -34.25 -32.52
CA PHE A 227 6.50 -34.13 -33.08
C PHE A 227 6.58 -34.68 -34.50
N HIS A 228 6.07 -35.89 -34.73
CA HIS A 228 6.11 -36.54 -36.05
C HIS A 228 5.21 -35.84 -37.09
N GLU A 229 4.13 -35.21 -36.65
CA GLU A 229 3.12 -34.62 -37.53
C GLU A 229 3.46 -33.17 -37.91
N TYR A 230 4.03 -32.40 -36.98
CA TYR A 230 4.23 -30.96 -37.15
C TYR A 230 5.71 -30.57 -37.17
N VAL A 231 6.54 -31.14 -36.29
CA VAL A 231 7.95 -30.71 -36.13
C VAL A 231 8.88 -31.41 -37.11
N GLN A 232 8.74 -32.72 -37.24
CA GLN A 232 9.59 -33.55 -38.09
C GLN A 232 9.51 -33.21 -39.59
N PRO A 233 8.33 -32.90 -40.18
CA PRO A 233 8.25 -32.50 -41.58
C PRO A 233 8.93 -31.17 -41.85
N ILE A 234 8.84 -30.20 -40.94
CA ILE A 234 9.52 -28.90 -41.04
C ILE A 234 11.03 -29.09 -41.05
N LEU A 235 11.57 -29.88 -40.12
CA LEU A 235 13.01 -30.17 -40.05
C LEU A 235 13.53 -30.88 -41.31
N LYS A 236 12.68 -31.68 -41.96
CA LYS A 236 13.00 -32.43 -43.19
C LYS A 236 12.64 -31.70 -44.48
N GLN A 237 12.18 -30.44 -44.41
CA GLN A 237 11.69 -29.65 -45.55
C GLN A 237 10.62 -30.37 -46.40
N LYS A 238 9.77 -31.17 -45.75
CA LYS A 238 8.64 -31.87 -46.39
C LYS A 238 7.36 -31.07 -46.18
N PRO A 239 6.43 -31.03 -47.16
CA PRO A 239 5.15 -30.36 -46.98
C PRO A 239 4.37 -30.99 -45.82
N LEU A 240 3.75 -30.15 -44.99
CA LEU A 240 2.86 -30.61 -43.92
C LEU A 240 1.66 -31.32 -44.55
N ILE A 241 1.49 -32.61 -44.24
CA ILE A 241 0.36 -33.39 -44.74
C ILE A 241 -0.79 -33.16 -43.77
N THR A 242 -1.69 -32.24 -44.10
CA THR A 242 -2.94 -32.04 -43.36
C THR A 242 -3.82 -33.28 -43.53
N LYS A 243 -4.06 -34.03 -42.46
CA LYS A 243 -5.12 -35.06 -42.46
C LYS A 243 -6.47 -34.33 -42.40
N LEU A 244 -7.22 -34.37 -43.51
CA LEU A 244 -8.65 -34.04 -43.57
C LEU A 244 -9.47 -35.15 -42.90
#